data_AF-A0A2V7DFX0-F1
#
_entry.id   AF-A0A2V7DFX0-F1
#
_cell.length_a   1.000
_cell.length_b   1.000
_cell.length_c   1.000
_cell.angle_alpha   90.00
_cell.angle_beta   90.00
_cell.angle_gamma   90.00
#
_symmetry.space_group_name_H-M   'P 1'
#
loop_
_entity.id
_entity.type
_entity.pdbx_description
1 polymer ?
#
loop_
_entity_poly.entity_id
_entity_poly.type
_entity_poly.pdbx_seq_one_letter_code
_entity_poly.pdbx_strand_id
1 'polypeptide(L)'
;MPARRAPRGDPPHPRLRERRRRVRSRLRAAASAFRASAREPQHVARLRRLQRRARPRRGGGVTGVSLAGVGVITGWGRGVDAWPDDARRAAGDRAVVTAATPPLDGERFRRATRECLLGVAAVQATLDDAGISREAIAGTHTALLYVTAAAYGSSNRAFIAAGEPGSAGALHFPYTAPSAVPAEVTIEYGLRGTYVTLIGGATVTLEALAWAGRLLAEGACERALVLAVETFAECADLFARDRRLLSRPLTEAAACALLVLGARPIEIRAGDHVSDMTARVDRRVGETLACGPLLALALARASGDDPWTVTGRWRGRTAALAEA
;
A
#
# COMPACT_ATOMS: atom_id res chain seq x y z
N MET A 1 -40.67 -86.95 -20.51
CA MET A 1 -41.24 -85.60 -20.70
C MET A 1 -40.11 -84.58 -20.90
N PRO A 2 -40.27 -83.55 -21.74
CA PRO A 2 -39.34 -82.42 -21.89
C PRO A 2 -39.65 -81.34 -20.80
N ALA A 3 -39.03 -80.16 -20.69
CA ALA A 3 -38.01 -79.41 -21.46
C ALA A 3 -37.10 -78.63 -20.45
N ARG A 4 -36.00 -77.93 -20.77
CA ARG A 4 -35.78 -76.87 -21.78
C ARG A 4 -34.31 -76.76 -22.23
N ARG A 5 -34.05 -75.87 -23.20
CA ARG A 5 -32.80 -75.71 -23.98
C ARG A 5 -31.78 -74.71 -23.40
N ALA A 6 -30.49 -74.96 -23.65
CA ALA A 6 -29.42 -73.98 -23.90
C ALA A 6 -29.17 -73.87 -25.45
N PRO A 7 -28.21 -73.12 -26.06
CA PRO A 7 -27.00 -72.46 -25.52
C PRO A 7 -26.62 -71.08 -26.18
N ARG A 8 -25.33 -70.67 -26.10
CA ARG A 8 -24.66 -69.49 -26.73
C ARG A 8 -24.95 -68.15 -26.03
N GLY A 9 -24.11 -67.10 -26.04
CA GLY A 9 -22.86 -66.81 -26.78
C GLY A 9 -23.10 -65.80 -27.91
N ASP A 10 -22.29 -64.76 -28.17
CA ASP A 10 -21.03 -64.21 -27.60
C ASP A 10 -21.05 -62.66 -27.85
N PRO A 11 -19.99 -61.82 -28.07
CA PRO A 11 -18.51 -61.87 -27.87
C PRO A 11 -17.93 -60.61 -27.11
N PRO A 12 -16.61 -60.47 -26.85
CA PRO A 12 -16.05 -59.29 -26.15
C PRO A 12 -15.90 -58.00 -27.00
N HIS A 13 -16.07 -56.85 -26.32
CA HIS A 13 -15.67 -55.48 -26.71
C HIS A 13 -16.17 -54.84 -28.04
N PRO A 14 -16.89 -53.71 -27.91
CA PRO A 14 -16.73 -52.55 -28.79
C PRO A 14 -15.84 -51.47 -28.15
N ARG A 15 -14.99 -50.81 -28.96
CA ARG A 15 -14.15 -49.67 -28.52
C ARG A 15 -14.99 -48.38 -28.50
N LEU A 16 -15.19 -47.77 -27.33
CA LEU A 16 -15.80 -46.44 -27.24
C LEU A 16 -14.82 -45.37 -27.73
N ARG A 17 -15.10 -44.81 -28.92
CA ARG A 17 -14.31 -43.76 -29.59
C ARG A 17 -14.18 -42.50 -28.73
N GLU A 18 -13.02 -41.84 -28.80
CA GLU A 18 -12.84 -40.47 -28.30
C GLU A 18 -13.93 -39.53 -28.84
N ARG A 19 -14.84 -39.05 -27.98
CA ARG A 19 -15.63 -37.86 -28.29
C ARG A 19 -14.78 -36.60 -28.09
N ARG A 20 -13.84 -36.36 -29.02
CA ARG A 20 -13.15 -35.06 -29.15
C ARG A 20 -14.18 -33.95 -29.31
N ARG A 21 -14.50 -33.24 -28.22
CA ARG A 21 -15.29 -32.01 -28.28
C ARG A 21 -14.50 -30.96 -29.05
N ARG A 22 -14.75 -30.84 -30.36
CA ARG A 22 -14.24 -29.73 -31.19
C ARG A 22 -14.84 -28.43 -30.68
N VAL A 23 -14.13 -27.75 -29.78
CA VAL A 23 -14.40 -26.35 -29.43
C VAL A 23 -14.15 -25.53 -30.70
N ARG A 24 -15.22 -25.15 -31.40
CA ARG A 24 -15.13 -24.24 -32.54
C ARG A 24 -14.71 -22.86 -32.04
N SER A 25 -13.58 -22.37 -32.52
CA SER A 25 -13.10 -21.02 -32.25
C SER A 25 -14.10 -19.99 -32.78
N ARG A 26 -14.76 -19.24 -31.89
CA ARG A 26 -15.62 -18.09 -32.24
C ARG A 26 -14.79 -16.82 -32.52
N LEU A 27 -13.74 -16.95 -33.33
CA LEU A 27 -13.05 -15.83 -33.94
C LEU A 27 -13.61 -15.65 -35.36
N ARG A 28 -13.88 -14.40 -35.75
CA ARG A 28 -14.55 -13.98 -37.02
C ARG A 28 -16.07 -14.22 -37.08
N ALA A 29 -16.84 -13.50 -36.27
CA ALA A 29 -18.28 -13.25 -36.51
C ALA A 29 -18.81 -11.98 -35.78
N ALA A 30 -18.07 -10.86 -35.81
CA ALA A 30 -18.44 -9.63 -35.08
C ALA A 30 -17.94 -8.32 -35.75
N ALA A 31 -17.61 -8.34 -37.04
CA ALA A 31 -16.90 -7.25 -37.73
C ALA A 31 -17.80 -6.11 -38.25
N SER A 32 -19.08 -6.06 -37.87
CA SER A 32 -20.10 -5.19 -38.51
C SER A 32 -21.00 -4.41 -37.53
N ALA A 33 -20.63 -4.33 -36.25
CA ALA A 33 -21.42 -3.63 -35.21
C ALA A 33 -20.75 -2.37 -34.61
N PHE A 34 -19.59 -1.95 -35.14
CA PHE A 34 -18.84 -0.78 -34.64
C PHE A 34 -19.38 0.56 -35.17
N ARG A 35 -20.63 0.92 -34.82
CA ARG A 35 -21.18 2.29 -34.97
C ARG A 35 -22.47 2.55 -34.16
N ALA A 36 -22.42 2.28 -32.86
CA ALA A 36 -23.36 2.83 -31.89
C ALA A 36 -22.57 3.55 -30.78
N SER A 37 -22.96 4.78 -30.42
CA SER A 37 -22.26 5.53 -29.37
C SER A 37 -22.58 4.94 -28.00
N ALA A 38 -21.56 4.34 -27.36
CA ALA A 38 -21.66 3.88 -25.99
C ALA A 38 -21.94 5.07 -25.07
N ARG A 39 -23.18 5.19 -24.57
CA ARG A 39 -23.55 6.23 -23.60
C ARG A 39 -22.74 6.01 -22.32
N GLU A 40 -21.93 6.99 -21.96
CA GLU A 40 -21.05 6.93 -20.79
C GLU A 40 -21.87 6.60 -19.52
N PRO A 41 -21.46 5.63 -18.69
CA PRO A 41 -22.23 5.25 -17.51
C PRO A 41 -22.42 6.43 -16.55
N GLN A 42 -23.65 6.59 -16.03
CA GLN A 42 -24.04 7.76 -15.25
C GLN A 42 -23.17 8.01 -14.00
N HIS A 43 -22.55 6.96 -13.45
CA HIS A 43 -21.60 7.07 -12.34
C HIS A 43 -20.28 7.74 -12.76
N VAL A 44 -19.75 7.45 -13.96
CA VAL A 44 -18.56 8.12 -14.51
C VAL A 44 -18.88 9.59 -14.81
N ALA A 45 -20.07 9.86 -15.36
CA ALA A 45 -20.55 11.22 -15.60
C ALA A 45 -20.76 12.02 -14.29
N ARG A 46 -21.11 11.37 -13.16
CA ARG A 46 -21.14 12.01 -11.83
C ARG A 46 -19.74 12.28 -11.29
N LEU A 47 -18.80 11.33 -11.40
CA LEU A 47 -17.40 11.56 -11.03
C LEU A 47 -16.79 12.75 -11.80
N ARG A 48 -17.01 12.81 -13.12
CA ARG A 48 -16.60 13.94 -13.99
C ARG A 48 -17.28 15.28 -13.64
N ARG A 49 -18.40 15.27 -12.91
CA ARG A 49 -19.05 16.50 -12.39
C ARG A 49 -18.48 16.90 -11.03
N LEU A 50 -18.14 15.94 -10.16
CA LEU A 50 -17.41 16.22 -8.90
C LEU A 50 -15.99 16.73 -9.16
N GLN A 51 -15.32 16.23 -10.21
CA GLN A 51 -14.06 16.77 -10.73
C GLN A 51 -14.19 18.19 -11.35
N ARG A 52 -15.40 18.75 -11.47
CA ARG A 52 -15.62 20.06 -12.10
C ARG A 52 -16.02 21.12 -11.06
N ARG A 53 -14.99 21.89 -10.67
CA ARG A 53 -15.02 23.18 -9.96
C ARG A 53 -14.91 23.15 -8.44
N ALA A 54 -13.70 22.88 -7.95
CA ALA A 54 -13.07 23.93 -7.13
C ALA A 54 -12.88 25.18 -8.02
N ARG A 55 -13.20 26.39 -7.54
CA ARG A 55 -12.80 27.63 -8.22
C ARG A 55 -11.34 27.90 -7.85
N PRO A 56 -10.40 28.10 -8.80
CA PRO A 56 -9.06 28.55 -8.44
C PRO A 56 -9.17 29.89 -7.71
N ARG A 57 -8.53 29.99 -6.53
CA ARG A 57 -8.39 31.27 -5.82
C ARG A 57 -7.57 32.21 -6.71
N ARG A 58 -8.17 33.32 -7.14
CA ARG A 58 -7.46 34.37 -7.89
C ARG A 58 -6.58 35.18 -6.93
N GLY A 59 -5.37 34.66 -6.67
CA GLY A 59 -4.27 35.33 -5.99
C GLY A 59 -2.97 34.70 -6.48
N GLY A 60 -2.07 35.48 -7.06
CA GLY A 60 -0.91 34.96 -7.79
C GLY A 60 0.24 34.58 -6.87
N GLY A 61 0.66 33.32 -6.94
CA GLY A 61 1.85 32.78 -6.29
C GLY A 61 2.01 31.30 -6.66
N VAL A 62 3.24 30.79 -6.66
CA VAL A 62 3.47 29.34 -6.80
C VAL A 62 3.01 28.68 -5.49
N THR A 63 1.96 27.85 -5.58
CA THR A 63 1.45 27.08 -4.44
C THR A 63 2.14 25.72 -4.39
N GLY A 64 2.90 25.51 -3.33
CA GLY A 64 3.65 24.29 -3.07
C GLY A 64 3.17 23.55 -1.82
N VAL A 65 4.05 22.72 -1.26
CA VAL A 65 3.84 22.01 0.00
C VAL A 65 4.77 22.49 1.11
N SER A 66 4.42 22.13 2.33
CA SER A 66 5.33 22.05 3.47
C SER A 66 5.12 20.74 4.23
N LEU A 67 6.18 20.22 4.83
CA LEU A 67 6.19 18.99 5.62
C LEU A 67 5.91 19.35 7.09
N ALA A 68 4.65 19.29 7.49
CA ALA A 68 4.23 19.69 8.84
C ALA A 68 4.75 18.72 9.91
N GLY A 69 4.72 17.41 9.62
CA GLY A 69 5.35 16.39 10.46
C GLY A 69 5.45 15.01 9.79
N VAL A 70 6.23 14.11 10.39
CA VAL A 70 6.44 12.71 9.95
C VAL A 70 6.53 11.77 11.15
N GLY A 71 5.57 10.85 11.27
CA GLY A 71 5.61 9.75 12.23
C GLY A 71 6.23 8.49 11.64
N VAL A 72 7.13 7.84 12.37
CA VAL A 72 7.75 6.55 11.97
C VAL A 72 7.75 5.52 13.10
N ILE A 73 7.39 4.30 12.76
CA ILE A 73 7.48 3.08 13.58
C ILE A 73 8.14 2.00 12.71
N THR A 74 9.12 1.29 13.27
CA THR A 74 9.89 0.26 12.56
C THR A 74 10.12 -0.96 13.45
N GLY A 75 10.64 -2.05 12.88
CA GLY A 75 11.20 -3.18 13.61
C GLY A 75 12.35 -2.86 14.59
N TRP A 76 12.88 -1.64 14.56
CA TRP A 76 13.87 -1.13 15.54
C TRP A 76 13.24 -0.30 16.67
N GLY A 77 12.04 0.25 16.47
CA GLY A 77 11.33 1.09 17.42
C GLY A 77 10.59 2.27 16.77
N ARG A 78 10.10 3.20 17.61
CA ARG A 78 9.45 4.47 17.23
C ARG A 78 10.50 5.57 17.07
N GLY A 79 10.32 6.47 16.10
CA GLY A 79 11.24 7.57 15.84
C GLY A 79 12.53 7.13 15.12
N VAL A 80 13.39 8.10 14.79
CA VAL A 80 14.65 7.88 14.07
C VAL A 80 15.81 7.47 15.00
N ASP A 81 15.70 7.80 16.28
CA ASP A 81 16.74 7.54 17.30
C ASP A 81 16.82 6.07 17.67
N ALA A 82 15.74 5.32 17.47
CA ALA A 82 15.68 3.88 17.67
C ALA A 82 16.44 3.07 16.59
N TRP A 83 16.85 3.68 15.48
CA TRP A 83 17.48 2.96 14.38
C TRP A 83 18.98 2.72 14.65
N PRO A 84 19.54 1.53 14.38
CA PRO A 84 20.98 1.30 14.45
C PRO A 84 21.77 2.12 13.41
N ASP A 85 23.09 2.18 13.54
CA ASP A 85 23.98 2.77 12.51
C ASP A 85 24.01 1.95 11.22
N ASP A 86 23.86 0.63 11.37
CA ASP A 86 23.81 -0.36 10.30
C ASP A 86 22.84 -1.50 10.69
N ALA A 87 21.72 -1.59 9.97
CA ALA A 87 20.68 -2.58 10.16
C ALA A 87 21.13 -4.01 9.83
N ARG A 88 22.10 -4.18 8.92
CA ARG A 88 22.60 -5.52 8.53
C ARG A 88 23.41 -6.13 9.67
N ARG A 89 24.27 -5.34 10.31
CA ARG A 89 25.00 -5.72 11.52
C ARG A 89 24.06 -5.94 12.70
N ALA A 90 23.08 -5.06 12.91
CA ALA A 90 22.13 -5.17 14.02
C ALA A 90 21.13 -6.33 13.85
N ALA A 91 20.78 -6.71 12.62
CA ALA A 91 19.88 -7.83 12.36
C ALA A 91 20.52 -9.18 12.68
N GLY A 92 21.82 -9.33 12.40
CA GLY A 92 22.50 -10.62 12.44
C GLY A 92 21.86 -11.59 11.46
N ASP A 93 21.46 -12.77 11.95
CA ASP A 93 20.77 -13.78 11.15
C ASP A 93 19.27 -13.54 10.89
N ARG A 94 18.71 -12.39 11.33
CA ARG A 94 17.29 -12.07 11.10
C ARG A 94 17.05 -11.61 9.67
N ALA A 95 16.37 -12.45 8.88
CA ALA A 95 15.92 -12.09 7.52
C ALA A 95 14.78 -11.04 7.53
N VAL A 96 13.93 -11.07 8.56
CA VAL A 96 12.89 -10.07 8.82
C VAL A 96 13.10 -9.47 10.21
N VAL A 97 12.96 -8.15 10.33
CA VAL A 97 12.99 -7.41 11.60
C VAL A 97 11.59 -6.85 11.85
N THR A 98 10.86 -7.50 12.77
CA THR A 98 9.42 -7.29 13.01
C THR A 98 9.13 -6.12 13.94
N ALA A 99 8.09 -5.35 13.64
CA ALA A 99 7.63 -4.25 14.48
C ALA A 99 6.78 -4.79 15.64
N ALA A 100 7.02 -4.27 16.85
CA ALA A 100 6.17 -4.57 18.00
C ALA A 100 4.74 -4.05 17.74
N THR A 101 3.74 -4.87 18.04
CA THR A 101 2.32 -4.48 17.96
C THR A 101 2.07 -3.28 18.88
N PRO A 102 1.59 -2.12 18.38
CA PRO A 102 1.30 -0.98 19.23
C PRO A 102 0.17 -1.29 20.23
N PRO A 103 0.32 -0.97 21.52
CA PRO A 103 -0.79 -1.02 22.47
C PRO A 103 -1.73 0.16 22.20
N LEU A 104 -2.85 -0.11 21.53
CA LEU A 104 -3.92 0.86 21.30
C LEU A 104 -5.16 0.47 22.11
N ASP A 105 -5.54 1.31 23.06
CA ASP A 105 -6.71 1.10 23.92
C ASP A 105 -8.02 1.35 23.17
N GLY A 106 -9.03 0.53 23.48
CA GLY A 106 -10.42 0.72 23.01
C GLY A 106 -11.00 -0.50 22.32
N GLU A 107 -12.31 -0.72 22.54
CA GLU A 107 -13.04 -1.93 22.09
C GLU A 107 -12.88 -2.23 20.59
N ARG A 108 -12.82 -1.18 19.76
CA ARG A 108 -12.66 -1.30 18.30
C ARG A 108 -11.37 -2.03 17.90
N PHE A 109 -10.28 -1.86 18.64
CA PHE A 109 -8.97 -2.43 18.31
C PHE A 109 -8.85 -3.91 18.68
N ARG A 110 -9.77 -4.45 19.51
CA ARG A 110 -9.82 -5.87 19.92
C ARG A 110 -9.85 -6.85 18.72
N ARG A 111 -10.17 -6.38 17.51
CA ARG A 111 -10.31 -7.16 16.27
C ARG A 111 -9.46 -6.64 15.11
N ALA A 112 -8.65 -5.60 15.32
CA ALA A 112 -7.80 -5.01 14.30
C ALA A 112 -6.49 -5.82 14.14
N THR A 113 -5.99 -5.91 12.91
CA THR A 113 -4.73 -6.61 12.61
C THR A 113 -3.50 -5.75 12.90
N ARG A 114 -2.30 -6.35 12.99
CA ARG A 114 -1.06 -5.65 13.39
C ARG A 114 -0.76 -4.45 12.48
N GLU A 115 -0.96 -4.61 11.18
CA GLU A 115 -0.82 -3.54 10.18
C GLU A 115 -1.81 -2.39 10.37
N CYS A 116 -3.04 -2.65 10.84
CA CYS A 116 -4.00 -1.60 11.14
C CYS A 116 -3.61 -0.81 12.40
N LEU A 117 -3.16 -1.51 13.45
CA LEU A 117 -2.65 -0.88 14.68
C LEU A 117 -1.39 -0.04 14.41
N LEU A 118 -0.47 -0.57 13.60
CA LEU A 118 0.72 0.16 13.12
C LEU A 118 0.35 1.40 12.30
N GLY A 119 -0.62 1.31 11.40
CA GLY A 119 -1.10 2.45 10.61
C GLY A 119 -1.70 3.56 11.47
N VAL A 120 -2.56 3.21 12.44
CA VAL A 120 -3.15 4.18 13.38
C VAL A 120 -2.07 4.81 14.27
N ALA A 121 -1.13 4.03 14.78
CA ALA A 121 -0.04 4.52 15.63
C ALA A 121 0.97 5.40 14.88
N ALA A 122 1.22 5.14 13.59
CA ALA A 122 2.06 5.98 12.74
C ALA A 122 1.41 7.34 12.43
N VAL A 123 0.09 7.39 12.21
CA VAL A 123 -0.63 8.67 12.13
C VAL A 123 -0.55 9.43 13.46
N GLN A 124 -0.73 8.78 14.62
CA GLN A 124 -0.54 9.45 15.91
C GLN A 124 0.87 10.04 16.04
N ALA A 125 1.92 9.27 15.70
CA ALA A 125 3.30 9.76 15.71
C ALA A 125 3.53 10.97 14.79
N THR A 126 2.72 11.10 13.73
CA THR A 126 2.77 12.25 12.80
C THR A 126 2.08 13.49 13.39
N LEU A 127 1.01 13.31 14.16
CA LEU A 127 0.34 14.38 14.89
C LEU A 127 1.20 14.87 16.05
N ASP A 128 1.87 13.97 16.75
CA ASP A 128 2.83 14.28 17.84
C ASP A 128 3.97 15.17 17.30
N ASP A 129 4.64 14.76 16.21
CA ASP A 129 5.76 15.51 15.59
C ASP A 129 5.31 16.80 14.88
N ALA A 130 4.05 16.87 14.43
CA ALA A 130 3.46 18.10 13.90
C ALA A 130 2.93 19.06 14.99
N GLY A 131 2.84 18.62 16.25
CA GLY A 131 2.29 19.39 17.36
C GLY A 131 0.79 19.74 17.23
N ILE A 132 -0.01 18.90 16.55
CA ILE A 132 -1.44 19.15 16.32
C ILE A 132 -2.34 18.07 16.93
N SER A 133 -3.59 18.43 17.23
CA SER A 133 -4.56 17.49 17.80
C SER A 133 -5.24 16.62 16.72
N ARG A 134 -5.96 15.58 17.17
CA ARG A 134 -6.71 14.65 16.30
C ARG A 134 -7.85 15.35 15.56
N GLU A 135 -8.48 16.31 16.21
CA GLU A 135 -9.59 17.11 15.69
C GLU A 135 -9.12 18.00 14.53
N ALA A 136 -7.86 18.44 14.54
CA ALA A 136 -7.27 19.29 13.50
C ALA A 136 -7.10 18.57 12.14
N ILE A 137 -7.15 17.24 12.10
CA ILE A 137 -7.22 16.46 10.85
C ILE A 137 -8.62 15.92 10.52
N ALA A 138 -9.59 16.02 11.44
CA ALA A 138 -10.88 15.36 11.29
C ALA A 138 -11.75 15.94 10.16
N GLY A 139 -12.62 15.10 9.60
CA GLY A 139 -13.62 15.49 8.61
C GLY A 139 -13.12 15.63 7.18
N THR A 140 -13.75 16.52 6.41
CA THR A 140 -13.67 16.57 4.95
C THR A 140 -12.42 17.25 4.38
N HIS A 141 -11.64 17.92 5.23
CA HIS A 141 -10.55 18.82 4.82
C HIS A 141 -9.17 18.15 4.79
N THR A 142 -9.09 16.88 5.20
CA THR A 142 -7.87 16.07 5.16
C THR A 142 -8.01 14.94 4.14
N ALA A 143 -7.05 14.82 3.23
CA ALA A 143 -6.90 13.66 2.35
C ALA A 143 -6.07 12.56 3.02
N LEU A 144 -6.36 11.28 2.71
CA LEU A 144 -5.53 10.13 3.08
C LEU A 144 -5.15 9.34 1.83
N LEU A 145 -3.85 9.28 1.54
CA LEU A 145 -3.28 8.47 0.48
C LEU A 145 -2.47 7.34 1.14
N TYR A 146 -3.00 6.12 1.08
CA TYR A 146 -2.35 4.92 1.62
C TYR A 146 -1.55 4.19 0.53
N VAL A 147 -0.35 3.75 0.85
CA VAL A 147 0.57 3.06 -0.07
C VAL A 147 1.15 1.81 0.59
N THR A 148 1.17 0.69 -0.14
CA THR A 148 1.76 -0.57 0.36
C THR A 148 2.21 -1.47 -0.78
N ALA A 149 3.36 -2.12 -0.65
CA ALA A 149 3.84 -3.14 -1.58
C ALA A 149 3.41 -4.55 -1.14
N ALA A 150 3.31 -4.82 0.16
CA ALA A 150 2.80 -6.08 0.71
C ALA A 150 1.29 -6.25 0.49
N ALA A 151 0.53 -5.14 0.47
CA ALA A 151 -0.93 -5.10 0.47
C ALA A 151 -1.53 -5.93 1.62
N TYR A 152 -2.01 -7.13 1.33
CA TYR A 152 -2.63 -8.08 2.27
C TYR A 152 -1.83 -9.39 2.36
N GLY A 153 -0.54 -9.38 2.00
CA GLY A 153 0.30 -10.58 1.93
C GLY A 153 0.38 -11.37 3.24
N SER A 154 0.54 -10.69 4.38
CA SER A 154 0.52 -11.27 5.73
C SER A 154 -0.84 -11.89 6.06
N SER A 155 -1.93 -11.15 5.89
CA SER A 155 -3.30 -11.62 6.12
C SER A 155 -3.70 -12.81 5.21
N ASN A 156 -3.29 -12.82 3.94
CA ASN A 156 -3.47 -13.97 3.05
C ASN A 156 -2.65 -15.18 3.50
N ARG A 157 -1.39 -14.97 3.94
CA ARG A 157 -0.52 -16.06 4.43
C ARG A 157 -1.11 -16.70 5.68
N ALA A 158 -1.65 -15.90 6.61
CA ALA A 158 -2.37 -16.39 7.78
C ALA A 158 -3.66 -17.14 7.40
N PHE A 159 -4.48 -16.58 6.49
CA PHE A 159 -5.72 -17.22 6.02
C PHE A 159 -5.46 -18.58 5.35
N ILE A 160 -4.44 -18.67 4.49
CA ILE A 160 -4.03 -19.92 3.82
C ILE A 160 -3.47 -20.93 4.83
N ALA A 161 -2.70 -20.47 5.83
CA ALA A 161 -2.10 -21.34 6.84
C ALA A 161 -3.11 -21.96 7.82
N ALA A 162 -4.32 -21.41 7.94
CA ALA A 162 -5.40 -22.01 8.74
C ALA A 162 -5.90 -23.35 8.15
N GLY A 163 -5.72 -23.58 6.85
CA GLY A 163 -5.95 -24.86 6.17
C GLY A 163 -7.43 -25.16 5.87
N GLU A 164 -8.28 -25.19 6.90
CA GLU A 164 -9.67 -25.67 6.76
C GLU A 164 -10.69 -24.53 6.52
N PRO A 165 -11.69 -24.69 5.63
CA PRO A 165 -12.75 -23.70 5.42
C PRO A 165 -13.49 -23.37 6.72
N GLY A 166 -13.41 -22.11 7.16
CA GLY A 166 -14.03 -21.63 8.40
C GLY A 166 -13.15 -21.70 9.65
N SER A 167 -11.96 -22.31 9.58
CA SER A 167 -10.95 -22.23 10.67
C SER A 167 -10.27 -20.85 10.71
N ALA A 168 -10.03 -20.24 9.54
CA ALA A 168 -9.71 -18.83 9.44
C ALA A 168 -10.92 -18.01 9.90
N GLY A 169 -10.80 -17.35 11.06
CA GLY A 169 -11.90 -16.62 11.68
C GLY A 169 -12.49 -15.57 10.73
N ALA A 170 -13.83 -15.56 10.60
CA ALA A 170 -14.55 -14.68 9.67
C ALA A 170 -14.26 -13.16 9.87
N LEU A 171 -13.74 -12.79 11.04
CA LEU A 171 -13.19 -11.47 11.34
C LEU A 171 -12.09 -11.01 10.38
N HIS A 172 -11.31 -11.93 9.81
CA HIS A 172 -10.15 -11.60 8.97
C HIS A 172 -10.49 -11.35 7.50
N PHE A 173 -11.70 -11.69 7.03
CA PHE A 173 -12.06 -11.51 5.62
C PHE A 173 -11.99 -10.04 5.16
N PRO A 174 -12.47 -9.03 5.92
CA PRO A 174 -12.24 -7.62 5.59
C PRO A 174 -10.76 -7.22 5.52
N TYR A 175 -9.91 -7.84 6.33
CA TYR A 175 -8.46 -7.58 6.38
C TYR A 175 -7.66 -8.29 5.28
N THR A 176 -8.32 -9.05 4.40
CA THR A 176 -7.72 -9.47 3.11
C THR A 176 -7.91 -8.41 2.00
N ALA A 177 -8.51 -7.25 2.30
CA ALA A 177 -8.58 -6.11 1.40
C ALA A 177 -7.46 -5.08 1.68
N PRO A 178 -6.80 -4.50 0.66
CA PRO A 178 -5.78 -3.45 0.84
C PRO A 178 -6.29 -2.22 1.62
N SER A 179 -7.60 -2.01 1.59
CA SER A 179 -8.30 -0.89 2.22
C SER A 179 -8.47 -1.00 3.73
N ALA A 180 -8.11 -2.12 4.37
CA ALA A 180 -8.38 -2.32 5.80
C ALA A 180 -7.59 -1.35 6.70
N VAL A 181 -6.28 -1.25 6.50
CA VAL A 181 -5.41 -0.29 7.23
C VAL A 181 -5.94 1.15 7.17
N PRO A 182 -6.19 1.75 5.98
CA PRO A 182 -6.71 3.11 5.92
C PRO A 182 -8.19 3.22 6.33
N ALA A 183 -8.99 2.15 6.30
CA ALA A 183 -10.34 2.19 6.87
C ALA A 183 -10.29 2.36 8.39
N GLU A 184 -9.43 1.61 9.09
CA GLU A 184 -9.25 1.77 10.54
C GLU A 184 -8.66 3.16 10.90
N VAL A 185 -7.84 3.74 10.03
CA VAL A 185 -7.32 5.13 10.18
C VAL A 185 -8.40 6.19 9.93
N THR A 186 -9.19 6.08 8.86
CA THR A 186 -10.27 7.04 8.59
C THR A 186 -11.37 7.00 9.65
N ILE A 187 -11.66 5.82 10.21
CA ILE A 187 -12.57 5.64 11.35
C ILE A 187 -11.98 6.25 12.64
N GLU A 188 -10.69 6.04 12.95
CA GLU A 188 -10.06 6.63 14.15
C GLU A 188 -10.14 8.15 14.17
N TYR A 189 -9.65 8.78 13.11
CA TYR A 189 -9.43 10.22 13.06
C TYR A 189 -10.61 10.96 12.42
N GLY A 190 -11.77 10.29 12.26
CA GLY A 190 -13.00 10.88 11.73
C GLY A 190 -12.90 11.44 10.30
N LEU A 191 -11.96 10.92 9.50
CA LEU A 191 -11.59 11.43 8.19
C LEU A 191 -12.69 11.14 7.16
N ARG A 192 -13.09 12.17 6.42
CA ARG A 192 -14.19 12.15 5.45
C ARG A 192 -13.83 12.84 4.13
N GLY A 193 -12.56 13.22 3.94
CA GLY A 193 -12.04 13.83 2.72
C GLY A 193 -11.67 12.79 1.65
N THR A 194 -10.81 13.18 0.71
CA THR A 194 -10.30 12.28 -0.34
C THR A 194 -9.55 11.11 0.26
N TYR A 195 -9.96 9.88 -0.07
CA TYR A 195 -9.31 8.65 0.36
C TYR A 195 -8.91 7.80 -0.87
N VAL A 196 -7.66 7.36 -0.92
CA VAL A 196 -7.10 6.49 -1.97
C VAL A 196 -6.20 5.42 -1.35
N THR A 197 -6.24 4.19 -1.89
CA THR A 197 -5.22 3.16 -1.67
C THR A 197 -4.45 2.90 -2.97
N LEU A 198 -3.12 2.84 -2.87
CA LEU A 198 -2.16 2.59 -3.94
C LEU A 198 -1.33 1.35 -3.62
N ILE A 199 -1.01 0.54 -4.62
CA ILE A 199 -0.25 -0.70 -4.44
C ILE A 199 1.08 -0.61 -5.21
N GLY A 200 2.18 -0.68 -4.47
CA GLY A 200 3.56 -0.61 -4.97
C GLY A 200 4.53 -0.07 -3.90
N GLY A 201 5.82 -0.30 -4.10
CA GLY A 201 6.88 0.18 -3.20
C GLY A 201 7.29 1.63 -3.48
N ALA A 202 8.43 2.04 -2.93
CA ALA A 202 8.94 3.41 -2.83
C ALA A 202 8.59 4.40 -3.97
N THR A 203 8.68 4.01 -5.25
CA THR A 203 8.30 4.90 -6.37
C THR A 203 6.84 5.37 -6.27
N VAL A 204 5.92 4.50 -5.86
CA VAL A 204 4.49 4.79 -5.73
C VAL A 204 4.22 5.67 -4.49
N THR A 205 5.08 5.61 -3.49
CA THR A 205 5.07 6.53 -2.34
C THR A 205 5.46 7.94 -2.75
N LEU A 206 6.40 8.10 -3.69
CA LEU A 206 6.67 9.41 -4.29
C LEU A 206 5.46 9.87 -5.13
N GLU A 207 4.87 8.98 -5.95
CA GLU A 207 3.64 9.23 -6.73
C GLU A 207 2.48 9.70 -5.83
N ALA A 208 2.38 9.19 -4.60
CA ALA A 208 1.44 9.64 -3.58
C ALA A 208 1.79 11.04 -3.02
N LEU A 209 3.06 11.32 -2.68
CA LEU A 209 3.49 12.63 -2.17
C LEU A 209 3.22 13.76 -3.18
N ALA A 210 3.54 13.57 -4.47
CA ALA A 210 3.26 14.57 -5.51
C ALA A 210 1.76 14.67 -5.87
N TRP A 211 0.96 13.62 -5.63
CA TRP A 211 -0.50 13.74 -5.73
C TRP A 211 -1.09 14.50 -4.53
N ALA A 212 -0.63 14.23 -3.31
CA ALA A 212 -0.99 15.00 -2.12
C ALA A 212 -0.68 16.50 -2.30
N GLY A 213 0.49 16.85 -2.86
CA GLY A 213 0.84 18.23 -3.20
C GLY A 213 -0.13 18.89 -4.19
N ARG A 214 -0.57 18.17 -5.23
CA ARG A 214 -1.59 18.68 -6.17
C ARG A 214 -2.96 18.86 -5.52
N LEU A 215 -3.39 17.96 -4.64
CA LEU A 215 -4.67 18.10 -3.91
C LEU A 215 -4.68 19.35 -2.99
N LEU A 216 -3.52 19.70 -2.42
CA LEU A 216 -3.33 20.92 -1.63
C LEU A 216 -3.36 22.16 -2.53
N ALA A 217 -2.58 22.17 -3.62
CA ALA A 217 -2.49 23.30 -4.55
C ALA A 217 -3.81 23.59 -5.30
N GLU A 218 -4.59 22.56 -5.63
CA GLU A 218 -5.94 22.67 -6.21
C GLU A 218 -7.02 23.11 -5.18
N GLY A 219 -6.68 23.11 -3.88
CA GLY A 219 -7.63 23.40 -2.79
C GLY A 219 -8.68 22.31 -2.57
N ALA A 220 -8.39 21.07 -2.97
CA ALA A 220 -9.24 19.90 -2.74
C ALA A 220 -9.16 19.39 -1.29
N CYS A 221 -8.07 19.72 -0.58
CA CYS A 221 -7.88 19.52 0.85
C CYS A 221 -7.02 20.66 1.45
N GLU A 222 -7.03 20.80 2.77
CA GLU A 222 -6.13 21.68 3.52
C GLU A 222 -4.88 20.93 4.04
N ARG A 223 -5.05 19.62 4.25
CA ARG A 223 -4.07 18.69 4.82
C ARG A 223 -4.09 17.41 4.00
N ALA A 224 -2.93 16.77 3.84
CA ALA A 224 -2.85 15.45 3.22
C ALA A 224 -1.91 14.54 4.03
N LEU A 225 -2.44 13.41 4.47
CA LEU A 225 -1.69 12.33 5.07
C LEU A 225 -1.27 11.36 3.97
N VAL A 226 0.03 11.15 3.79
CA VAL A 226 0.57 10.03 3.01
C VAL A 226 1.04 8.98 4.00
N LEU A 227 0.38 7.83 4.03
CA LEU A 227 0.63 6.72 4.96
C LEU A 227 1.16 5.52 4.17
N ALA A 228 2.20 4.86 4.69
CA ALA A 228 2.61 3.54 4.25
C ALA A 228 2.72 2.57 5.43
N VAL A 229 2.33 1.32 5.20
CA VAL A 229 2.47 0.22 6.16
C VAL A 229 2.88 -1.06 5.44
N GLU A 230 3.84 -1.77 6.03
CA GLU A 230 4.49 -2.95 5.46
C GLU A 230 4.74 -3.98 6.58
N THR A 231 4.08 -5.15 6.50
CA THR A 231 4.21 -6.26 7.46
C THR A 231 4.56 -7.58 6.77
N PHE A 232 5.38 -8.38 7.42
CA PHE A 232 6.09 -9.52 6.82
C PHE A 232 6.32 -10.71 7.76
N ALA A 233 6.06 -10.60 9.08
CA ALA A 233 6.35 -11.66 10.05
C ALA A 233 5.76 -13.03 9.65
N GLU A 234 4.51 -13.02 9.18
CA GLU A 234 3.76 -14.18 8.70
C GLU A 234 4.41 -14.84 7.47
N CYS A 235 5.15 -14.04 6.68
CA CYS A 235 5.85 -14.43 5.46
C CYS A 235 7.37 -14.62 5.67
N ALA A 236 7.88 -14.50 6.90
CA ALA A 236 9.32 -14.49 7.16
C ALA A 236 10.05 -15.76 6.69
N ASP A 237 9.36 -16.91 6.67
CA ASP A 237 9.92 -18.16 6.15
C ASP A 237 10.13 -18.14 4.62
N LEU A 238 9.39 -17.32 3.87
CA LEU A 238 9.57 -17.14 2.44
C LEU A 238 10.82 -16.29 2.15
N PHE A 239 11.00 -15.20 2.89
CA PHE A 239 12.20 -14.34 2.79
C PHE A 239 13.47 -15.03 3.31
N ALA A 240 13.35 -15.90 4.33
CA ALA A 240 14.47 -16.69 4.83
C ALA A 240 14.98 -17.74 3.84
N ARG A 241 14.12 -18.26 2.94
CA ARG A 241 14.51 -19.22 1.88
C ARG A 241 15.37 -18.59 0.79
N ASP A 242 15.20 -17.29 0.51
CA ASP A 242 15.99 -16.57 -0.49
C ASP A 242 16.60 -15.26 0.04
N ARG A 243 17.51 -15.42 1.01
CA ARG A 243 18.41 -14.37 1.48
C ARG A 243 19.37 -13.83 0.39
N ARG A 244 19.32 -14.32 -0.85
CA ARG A 244 20.16 -13.84 -1.96
C ARG A 244 19.45 -12.77 -2.80
N LEU A 245 18.12 -12.78 -2.82
CA LEU A 245 17.31 -11.71 -3.43
C LEU A 245 17.30 -10.40 -2.62
N LEU A 246 17.56 -10.47 -1.31
CA LEU A 246 17.59 -9.30 -0.41
C LEU A 246 19.01 -9.06 0.12
N SER A 247 19.63 -7.94 -0.28
CA SER A 247 20.98 -7.54 0.16
C SER A 247 21.02 -7.01 1.61
N ARG A 248 19.85 -6.77 2.20
CA ARG A 248 19.61 -6.18 3.53
C ARG A 248 18.47 -6.95 4.23
N PRO A 249 18.36 -6.90 5.58
CA PRO A 249 17.16 -7.38 6.26
C PRO A 249 15.90 -6.64 5.77
N LEU A 250 14.78 -7.33 5.73
CA LEU A 250 13.46 -6.73 5.48
C LEU A 250 12.86 -6.28 6.81
N THR A 251 12.61 -4.99 6.95
CA THR A 251 12.15 -4.40 8.20
C THR A 251 10.68 -4.01 8.08
N GLU A 252 9.85 -4.54 8.99
CA GLU A 252 8.45 -4.08 9.10
C GLU A 252 8.43 -2.61 9.51
N ALA A 253 7.54 -1.84 8.88
CA ALA A 253 7.46 -0.40 9.08
C ALA A 253 6.03 0.11 8.92
N ALA A 254 5.75 1.20 9.64
CA ALA A 254 4.64 2.08 9.38
C ALA A 254 5.12 3.53 9.50
N ALA A 255 4.88 4.31 8.46
CA ALA A 255 5.33 5.68 8.38
C ALA A 255 4.24 6.55 7.76
N CYS A 256 4.08 7.77 8.27
CA CYS A 256 3.14 8.72 7.70
C CYS A 256 3.74 10.13 7.69
N ALA A 257 3.51 10.86 6.61
CA ALA A 257 3.87 12.27 6.48
C ALA A 257 2.60 13.12 6.36
N LEU A 258 2.54 14.20 7.12
CA LEU A 258 1.51 15.23 7.03
C LEU A 258 2.02 16.38 6.15
N LEU A 259 1.38 16.57 5.00
CA LEU A 259 1.60 17.69 4.11
C LEU A 259 0.53 18.76 4.30
N VAL A 260 0.96 20.02 4.23
CA VAL A 260 0.11 21.22 4.21
C VAL A 260 0.52 22.11 3.03
N LEU A 261 -0.31 23.11 2.70
CA LEU A 261 0.05 24.12 1.71
C LEU A 261 1.32 24.88 2.13
N GLY A 262 2.25 25.10 1.21
CA GLY A 262 3.52 25.79 1.44
C GLY A 262 4.09 26.43 0.18
N ALA A 263 5.40 26.68 0.16
CA ALA A 263 6.06 27.42 -0.91
C ALA A 263 6.74 26.55 -1.98
N ARG A 264 7.14 25.31 -1.66
CA ARG A 264 7.92 24.45 -2.56
C ARG A 264 7.03 23.60 -3.47
N PRO A 265 6.98 23.83 -4.79
CA PRO A 265 6.27 22.94 -5.69
C PRO A 265 7.04 21.62 -5.79
N ILE A 266 6.34 20.48 -5.68
CA ILE A 266 6.97 19.15 -5.77
C ILE A 266 6.48 18.41 -7.01
N GLU A 267 7.42 17.87 -7.78
CA GLU A 267 7.15 16.94 -8.87
C GLU A 267 8.01 15.68 -8.76
N ILE A 268 7.80 14.75 -9.70
CA ILE A 268 8.53 13.49 -9.76
C ILE A 268 9.28 13.43 -11.08
N ARG A 269 10.59 13.23 -10.98
CA ARG A 269 11.46 12.97 -12.11
C ARG A 269 11.89 11.51 -12.09
N ALA A 270 12.19 10.95 -13.26
CA ALA A 270 12.98 9.72 -13.29
C ALA A 270 14.34 10.01 -12.64
N GLY A 271 14.83 9.10 -11.80
CA GLY A 271 16.12 9.25 -11.15
C GLY A 271 17.07 8.15 -11.62
N ASP A 272 18.30 8.50 -12.00
CA ASP A 272 19.29 7.51 -12.42
C ASP A 272 20.01 6.85 -11.22
N HIS A 273 19.99 7.51 -10.06
CA HIS A 273 20.73 7.13 -8.86
C HIS A 273 19.86 7.20 -7.59
N VAL A 274 20.31 6.55 -6.52
CA VAL A 274 19.74 6.66 -5.17
C VAL A 274 20.46 7.79 -4.44
N SER A 275 19.71 8.72 -3.85
CA SER A 275 20.25 9.85 -3.09
C SER A 275 20.83 9.43 -1.75
N ASP A 276 21.80 10.20 -1.25
CA ASP A 276 22.47 9.95 0.03
C ASP A 276 21.49 9.78 1.21
N MET A 277 20.40 10.55 1.24
CA MET A 277 19.38 10.43 2.28
C MET A 277 18.70 9.06 2.26
N THR A 278 18.28 8.59 1.08
CA THR A 278 17.71 7.25 0.91
C THR A 278 18.76 6.18 1.25
N ALA A 279 20.03 6.36 0.83
CA ALA A 279 21.13 5.44 1.14
C ALA A 279 21.48 5.37 2.65
N ARG A 280 21.31 6.47 3.39
CA ARG A 280 21.46 6.51 4.86
C ARG A 280 20.33 5.74 5.56
N VAL A 281 19.06 5.92 5.15
CA VAL A 281 17.91 5.16 5.67
C VAL A 281 18.07 3.67 5.38
N ASP A 282 18.33 3.33 4.12
CA ASP A 282 18.65 1.99 3.63
C ASP A 282 19.67 1.27 4.52
N ARG A 283 20.73 1.97 4.95
CA ARG A 283 21.77 1.43 5.85
C ARG A 283 21.26 1.30 7.28
N ARG A 284 20.64 2.33 7.86
CA ARG A 284 20.19 2.35 9.26
C ARG A 284 18.99 1.47 9.55
N VAL A 285 18.14 1.19 8.55
CA VAL A 285 16.84 0.52 8.75
C VAL A 285 16.72 -0.81 8.02
N GLY A 286 17.33 -0.95 6.84
CA GLY A 286 17.14 -2.09 5.94
C GLY A 286 16.12 -1.82 4.84
N GLU A 287 15.64 -2.87 4.18
CA GLU A 287 14.60 -2.78 3.15
C GLU A 287 13.23 -2.55 3.81
N THR A 288 12.44 -1.60 3.29
CA THR A 288 11.15 -1.16 3.85
C THR A 288 10.07 -0.89 2.79
N LEU A 289 10.29 -1.31 1.54
CA LEU A 289 9.37 -1.28 0.40
C LEU A 289 8.68 0.08 0.18
N ALA A 290 7.38 0.24 0.48
CA ALA A 290 6.66 1.51 0.34
C ALA A 290 7.03 2.55 1.41
N CYS A 291 7.48 2.14 2.59
CA CYS A 291 7.73 3.07 3.69
C CYS A 291 9.02 3.91 3.47
N GLY A 292 10.02 3.38 2.76
CA GLY A 292 11.37 3.95 2.63
C GLY A 292 11.44 5.48 2.41
N PRO A 293 10.70 6.06 1.45
CA PRO A 293 10.69 7.51 1.26
C PRO A 293 10.17 8.31 2.45
N LEU A 294 9.18 7.81 3.19
CA LEU A 294 8.65 8.50 4.38
C LEU A 294 9.65 8.43 5.55
N LEU A 295 10.41 7.34 5.65
CA LEU A 295 11.55 7.27 6.58
C LEU A 295 12.67 8.24 6.18
N ALA A 296 12.87 8.48 4.88
CA ALA A 296 13.83 9.47 4.38
C ALA A 296 13.37 10.92 4.65
N LEU A 297 12.06 11.22 4.57
CA LEU A 297 11.49 12.48 5.06
C LEU A 297 11.73 12.68 6.56
N ALA A 298 11.52 11.62 7.37
CA ALA A 298 11.75 11.67 8.82
C ALA A 298 13.23 11.90 9.17
N LEU A 299 14.15 11.17 8.52
CA LEU A 299 15.59 11.32 8.77
C LEU A 299 16.11 12.70 8.34
N ALA A 300 15.63 13.24 7.21
CA ALA A 300 16.00 14.58 6.77
C ALA A 300 15.52 15.63 7.77
N ARG A 301 14.23 15.60 8.15
CA ARG A 301 13.63 16.49 9.15
C ARG A 301 14.41 16.48 10.47
N ALA A 302 14.76 15.31 10.99
CA ALA A 302 15.51 15.17 12.23
C ALA A 302 16.98 15.61 12.12
N SER A 303 17.57 15.57 10.92
CA SER A 303 18.96 15.99 10.67
C SER A 303 19.08 17.49 10.31
N GLY A 304 17.96 18.16 10.00
CA GLY A 304 17.96 19.49 9.40
C GLY A 304 18.31 19.51 7.89
N ASP A 305 18.41 18.33 7.26
CA ASP A 305 18.66 18.16 5.83
C ASP A 305 17.38 18.45 5.00
N ASP A 306 17.51 18.77 3.71
CA ASP A 306 16.36 19.04 2.83
C ASP A 306 15.55 17.75 2.53
N PRO A 307 14.29 17.64 3.00
CA PRO A 307 13.47 16.44 2.82
C PRO A 307 13.02 16.22 1.38
N TRP A 308 13.16 17.18 0.46
CA TRP A 308 12.65 17.06 -0.91
C TRP A 308 13.63 16.42 -1.89
N THR A 309 14.83 16.03 -1.42
CA THR A 309 15.87 15.33 -2.20
C THR A 309 15.73 13.78 -2.18
N VAL A 310 14.57 13.28 -1.72
CA VAL A 310 14.33 11.85 -1.49
C VAL A 310 14.10 11.09 -2.80
N THR A 311 14.77 9.93 -2.89
CA THR A 311 14.62 8.97 -4.01
C THR A 311 13.94 7.68 -3.54
N GLY A 312 13.29 6.99 -4.48
CA GLY A 312 12.65 5.70 -4.25
C GLY A 312 12.90 4.74 -5.41
N ARG A 313 13.31 3.51 -5.09
CA ARG A 313 13.57 2.45 -6.08
C ARG A 313 12.54 1.32 -5.94
N TRP A 314 11.96 0.87 -7.05
CA TRP A 314 11.01 -0.24 -7.07
C TRP A 314 11.05 -1.01 -8.39
N ARG A 315 11.29 -2.33 -8.31
CA ARG A 315 11.31 -3.26 -9.46
C ARG A 315 12.09 -2.73 -10.68
N GLY A 316 13.30 -2.24 -10.44
CA GLY A 316 14.19 -1.71 -11.47
C GLY A 316 13.96 -0.25 -11.87
N ARG A 317 12.79 0.35 -11.58
CA ARG A 317 12.58 1.80 -11.70
C ARG A 317 13.19 2.53 -10.51
N THR A 318 13.74 3.70 -10.75
CA THR A 318 14.09 4.68 -9.71
C THR A 318 13.41 6.01 -10.04
N ALA A 319 12.88 6.67 -9.02
CA ALA A 319 12.24 7.97 -9.11
C ALA A 319 12.78 8.90 -8.01
N ALA A 320 12.75 10.20 -8.28
CA ALA A 320 13.15 11.24 -7.34
C ALA A 320 11.99 12.22 -7.14
N LEU A 321 11.81 12.72 -5.92
CA LEU A 321 11.16 14.01 -5.73
C LEU A 321 12.13 15.10 -6.18
N ALA A 322 11.57 16.16 -6.75
CA ALA A 322 12.31 17.35 -7.13
C ALA A 322 11.44 18.60 -6.92
N GLU A 323 12.10 19.73 -6.70
CA GLU A 323 11.47 21.04 -6.84
C GLU A 323 11.22 21.32 -8.33
N ALA A 324 10.01 21.78 -8.64
CA ALA A 324 9.48 21.92 -10.01
C ALA A 324 9.94 23.21 -10.68
#